data_AF-A0A1Z9TD51-F1
#
_entry.id   AF-A0A1Z9TD51-F1
#
_cell.length_a   1.000
_cell.length_b   1.000
_cell.length_c   1.000
_cell.angle_alpha   90.00
_cell.angle_beta   90.00
_cell.angle_gamma   90.00
#
_symmetry.space_group_name_H-M   'P 1'
#
loop_
_entity.id
_entity.type
_entity.pdbx_description
1 polymer ?
#
loop_
_entity_poly.entity_id
_entity_poly.type
_entity_poly.pdbx_seq_one_letter_code
_entity_poly.pdbx_strand_id
1 'polypeptide(L)'
;GAGNKAVLPPPPAPPRRCGWFDAVVARYASMIGGISEWALMKLDVLDDLDTIHVCTAYEVDGKRIDQMPASLRTFERCTPIYEALPGWKTPTTHCTSYDELPQRAKDYIAYLEKITGIPVSILSVGPKRASTIIRSE
;
A
#
# COMPACT_ATOMS: atom_id res chain seq x y z
N GLY A 1 -14.51 -27.87 45.57
CA GLY A 1 -13.50 -27.15 44.78
C GLY A 1 -13.86 -27.29 43.31
N ALA A 2 -14.31 -26.21 42.68
CA ALA A 2 -14.61 -26.22 41.24
C ALA A 2 -13.30 -25.98 40.47
N GLY A 3 -12.89 -26.97 39.68
CA GLY A 3 -11.66 -26.94 38.91
C GLY A 3 -11.66 -25.80 37.90
N ASN A 4 -10.63 -24.96 37.96
CA ASN A 4 -10.35 -23.93 37.00
C ASN A 4 -9.96 -24.62 35.68
N LYS A 5 -10.89 -24.72 34.71
CA LYS A 5 -10.55 -25.21 33.36
C LYS A 5 -9.71 -24.12 32.69
N ALA A 6 -8.42 -24.37 32.54
CA ALA A 6 -7.54 -23.53 31.75
C ALA A 6 -8.06 -23.49 30.30
N VAL A 7 -8.47 -22.32 29.84
CA VAL A 7 -8.81 -22.08 28.45
C VAL A 7 -7.50 -22.01 27.68
N LEU A 8 -7.26 -22.95 26.76
CA LEU A 8 -6.11 -22.90 25.87
C LEU A 8 -6.21 -21.67 24.96
N PRO A 9 -5.11 -20.96 24.68
CA PRO A 9 -5.12 -19.85 23.74
C PRO A 9 -5.54 -20.34 22.35
N PRO A 10 -6.22 -19.50 21.56
CA PRO A 10 -6.58 -19.86 20.19
C PRO A 10 -5.32 -20.12 19.36
N PRO A 11 -5.40 -21.00 18.35
CA PRO A 11 -4.29 -21.22 17.44
C PRO A 11 -3.89 -19.91 16.72
N PRO A 12 -2.62 -19.78 16.32
CA PRO A 12 -2.16 -18.60 15.58
C PRO A 12 -2.94 -18.46 14.28
N ALA A 13 -3.30 -17.22 13.93
CA ALA A 13 -3.99 -16.92 12.68
C ALA A 13 -3.08 -17.23 11.47
N PRO A 14 -3.65 -17.69 10.34
CA PRO A 14 -2.87 -17.89 9.13
C PRO A 14 -2.32 -16.56 8.59
N PRO A 15 -1.16 -16.59 7.89
CA PRO A 15 -0.59 -15.40 7.28
C PRO A 15 -1.55 -14.78 6.27
N ARG A 16 -1.55 -13.44 6.20
CA ARG A 16 -2.33 -12.70 5.21
C ARG A 16 -1.67 -12.83 3.83
N ARG A 17 -2.47 -12.87 2.76
CA ARG A 17 -1.96 -12.73 1.40
C ARG A 17 -1.42 -11.31 1.21
N CYS A 18 -0.23 -11.19 0.66
CA CYS A 18 0.42 -9.91 0.36
C CYS A 18 0.59 -9.74 -1.15
N GLY A 19 0.64 -8.49 -1.60
CA GLY A 19 0.88 -8.12 -2.99
C GLY A 19 1.37 -6.68 -3.07
N TRP A 20 1.70 -6.25 -4.28
CA TRP A 20 2.12 -4.88 -4.57
C TRP A 20 0.98 -3.88 -4.42
N PHE A 21 1.32 -2.58 -4.36
CA PHE A 21 0.32 -1.52 -4.38
C PHE A 21 -0.48 -1.59 -5.69
N ASP A 22 -1.80 -1.45 -5.56
CA ASP A 22 -2.72 -1.51 -6.69
C ASP A 22 -3.40 -0.16 -6.91
N ALA A 23 -2.93 0.56 -7.94
CA ALA A 23 -3.43 1.88 -8.24
C ALA A 23 -4.84 1.85 -8.86
N VAL A 24 -5.23 0.76 -9.54
CA VAL A 24 -6.59 0.60 -10.08
C VAL A 24 -7.59 0.53 -8.93
N VAL A 25 -7.29 -0.30 -7.93
CA VAL A 25 -8.11 -0.45 -6.73
C VAL A 25 -8.09 0.83 -5.90
N ALA A 26 -6.93 1.47 -5.73
CA ALA A 26 -6.82 2.70 -4.94
C ALA A 26 -7.62 3.87 -5.54
N ARG A 27 -7.56 4.07 -6.87
CA ARG A 27 -8.41 5.06 -7.58
C ARG A 27 -9.89 4.75 -7.41
N TYR A 28 -10.28 3.50 -7.61
CA TYR A 28 -11.67 3.07 -7.48
C TYR A 28 -12.21 3.30 -6.06
N ALA A 29 -11.46 2.88 -5.03
CA ALA A 29 -11.81 3.06 -3.64
C ALA A 29 -12.00 4.54 -3.30
N SER A 30 -11.14 5.39 -3.85
CA SER A 30 -11.21 6.83 -3.59
C SER A 30 -12.40 7.49 -4.28
N MET A 31 -12.71 7.09 -5.52
CA MET A 31 -13.88 7.55 -6.24
C MET A 31 -15.18 7.22 -5.50
N ILE A 32 -15.34 5.97 -5.03
CA ILE A 32 -16.58 5.55 -4.34
C ILE A 32 -16.65 6.07 -2.90
N GLY A 33 -15.51 6.29 -2.26
CA GLY A 33 -15.43 6.75 -0.87
C GLY A 33 -15.41 8.27 -0.71
N GLY A 34 -15.29 9.03 -1.81
CA GLY A 34 -15.10 10.48 -1.77
C GLY A 34 -13.78 10.87 -1.09
N ILE A 35 -12.74 10.05 -1.24
CA ILE A 35 -11.45 10.24 -0.57
C ILE A 35 -10.64 11.32 -1.31
N SER A 36 -10.33 12.41 -0.61
CA SER A 36 -9.53 13.52 -1.13
C SER A 36 -8.06 13.45 -0.78
N GLU A 37 -7.68 12.69 0.26
CA GLU A 37 -6.31 12.51 0.69
C GLU A 37 -6.07 11.11 1.29
N TRP A 38 -4.84 10.63 1.24
CA TRP A 38 -4.45 9.30 1.70
C TRP A 38 -3.54 9.29 2.91
N ALA A 39 -3.75 8.26 3.73
CA ALA A 39 -2.79 7.79 4.70
C ALA A 39 -2.03 6.58 4.13
N LEU A 40 -0.76 6.78 3.71
CA LEU A 40 0.09 5.70 3.21
C LEU A 40 0.90 5.08 4.34
N MET A 41 0.53 3.86 4.72
CA MET A 41 1.07 3.17 5.90
C MET A 41 2.11 2.11 5.52
N LYS A 42 3.01 1.79 6.47
CA LYS A 42 4.02 0.73 6.35
C LYS A 42 5.02 0.94 5.22
N LEU A 43 5.47 2.18 5.03
CA LEU A 43 6.49 2.49 4.03
C LEU A 43 7.80 1.74 4.30
N ASP A 44 8.13 1.53 5.58
CA ASP A 44 9.32 0.82 6.07
C ASP A 44 9.44 -0.62 5.57
N VAL A 45 8.32 -1.28 5.24
CA VAL A 45 8.31 -2.65 4.69
C VAL A 45 9.00 -2.72 3.32
N LEU A 46 9.17 -1.59 2.64
CA LEU A 46 9.78 -1.50 1.32
C LEU A 46 11.27 -1.15 1.37
N ASP A 47 11.84 -0.89 2.55
CA ASP A 47 13.20 -0.34 2.73
C ASP A 47 14.30 -1.15 2.06
N ASP A 48 14.20 -2.47 2.10
CA ASP A 48 15.26 -3.38 1.64
C ASP A 48 15.12 -3.81 0.18
N LEU A 49 14.11 -3.31 -0.53
CA LEU A 49 13.82 -3.68 -1.92
C LEU A 49 14.70 -2.92 -2.90
N ASP A 50 15.20 -3.60 -3.93
CA ASP A 50 15.93 -2.97 -5.05
C ASP A 50 14.98 -2.39 -6.10
N THR A 51 13.84 -3.04 -6.28
CA THR A 51 12.77 -2.66 -7.22
C THR A 51 11.43 -2.84 -6.54
N ILE A 52 10.55 -1.85 -6.70
CA ILE A 52 9.18 -1.87 -6.19
C ILE A 52 8.25 -1.87 -7.40
N HIS A 53 7.30 -2.79 -7.43
CA HIS A 53 6.28 -2.82 -8.48
C HIS A 53 5.00 -2.16 -8.02
N VAL A 54 4.32 -1.49 -8.97
CA VAL A 54 3.00 -0.89 -8.76
C VAL A 54 2.09 -1.37 -9.87
N CYS A 55 0.94 -1.96 -9.53
CA CYS A 55 -0.07 -2.34 -10.52
C CYS A 55 -0.77 -1.07 -11.01
N THR A 56 -0.62 -0.73 -12.29
CA THR A 56 -1.19 0.50 -12.86
C THR A 56 -2.44 0.26 -13.70
N ALA A 57 -2.61 -0.97 -14.18
CA ALA A 57 -3.72 -1.42 -15.00
C ALA A 57 -3.86 -2.95 -14.90
N TYR A 58 -4.95 -3.48 -15.45
CA TYR A 58 -5.08 -4.90 -15.71
C TYR A 58 -5.15 -5.16 -17.22
N GLU A 59 -4.76 -6.36 -17.62
CA GLU A 59 -5.12 -6.94 -18.90
C GLU A 59 -6.21 -7.99 -18.69
N VAL A 60 -7.27 -7.93 -19.50
CA VAL A 60 -8.29 -8.99 -19.55
C VAL A 60 -8.66 -9.24 -21.00
N ASP A 61 -8.62 -10.51 -21.41
CA ASP A 61 -8.92 -10.94 -22.78
C ASP A 61 -8.14 -10.14 -23.85
N GLY A 62 -6.86 -9.86 -23.58
CA GLY A 62 -5.95 -9.10 -24.46
C GLY A 62 -6.19 -7.59 -24.49
N LYS A 63 -7.05 -7.05 -23.61
CA LYS A 63 -7.34 -5.61 -23.52
C LYS A 63 -6.86 -5.04 -22.20
N ARG A 64 -6.11 -3.94 -22.29
CA ARG A 64 -5.76 -3.11 -21.13
C ARG A 64 -7.01 -2.40 -20.61
N ILE A 65 -7.20 -2.47 -19.30
CA ILE A 65 -8.20 -1.72 -18.55
C ILE A 65 -7.54 -0.97 -17.39
N ASP A 66 -7.98 0.24 -17.13
CA ASP A 66 -7.46 1.16 -16.10
C ASP A 66 -8.45 1.37 -14.94
N GLN A 67 -9.66 0.82 -15.09
CA GLN A 67 -10.76 0.87 -14.13
C GLN A 67 -11.04 -0.51 -13.53
N MET A 68 -11.58 -0.50 -12.32
CA MET A 68 -11.98 -1.71 -11.62
C MET A 68 -13.11 -2.42 -12.40
N PRO A 69 -12.99 -3.72 -12.71
CA PRO A 69 -14.07 -4.47 -13.35
C PRO A 69 -15.33 -4.52 -12.48
N ALA A 70 -16.49 -4.32 -13.10
CA ALA A 70 -17.78 -4.38 -12.41
C ALA A 70 -18.20 -5.80 -11.99
N SER A 71 -17.54 -6.85 -12.52
CA SER A 71 -17.89 -8.25 -12.23
C SER A 71 -16.69 -9.02 -11.70
N LEU A 72 -16.93 -9.85 -10.68
CA LEU A 72 -15.91 -10.74 -10.10
C LEU A 72 -15.36 -11.72 -11.15
N ARG A 73 -16.23 -12.26 -12.03
CA ARG A 73 -15.81 -13.16 -13.11
C ARG A 73 -14.83 -12.51 -14.09
N THR A 74 -14.94 -11.20 -14.31
CA THR A 74 -13.96 -10.45 -15.12
C THR A 74 -12.69 -10.23 -14.34
N PHE A 75 -12.81 -9.86 -13.05
CA PHE A 75 -11.66 -9.61 -12.18
C PHE A 75 -10.79 -10.84 -11.98
N GLU A 76 -11.37 -12.04 -11.87
CA GLU A 76 -10.64 -13.32 -11.75
C GLU A 76 -9.77 -13.65 -12.98
N ARG A 77 -10.08 -13.09 -14.16
CA ARG A 77 -9.29 -13.26 -15.39
C ARG A 77 -8.26 -12.15 -15.60
N CYS A 78 -8.25 -11.14 -14.75
CA CYS A 78 -7.37 -9.99 -14.90
C CYS A 78 -5.93 -10.37 -14.58
N THR A 79 -5.02 -9.99 -15.47
CA THR A 79 -3.57 -10.06 -15.23
C THR A 79 -3.07 -8.65 -14.88
N PRO A 80 -2.40 -8.44 -13.74
CA PRO A 80 -1.88 -7.12 -13.37
C PRO A 80 -0.75 -6.68 -14.31
N ILE A 81 -0.80 -5.43 -14.73
CA ILE A 81 0.26 -4.75 -15.47
C ILE A 81 1.03 -3.87 -14.48
N TYR A 82 2.31 -4.18 -14.31
CA TYR A 82 3.17 -3.51 -13.35
C TYR A 82 4.08 -2.47 -14.01
N GLU A 83 4.27 -1.36 -13.32
CA GLU A 83 5.41 -0.47 -13.53
C GLU A 83 6.45 -0.70 -12.41
N ALA A 84 7.73 -0.62 -12.77
CA ALA A 84 8.85 -0.87 -11.87
C ALA A 84 9.50 0.45 -11.47
N LEU A 85 9.68 0.65 -10.17
CA LEU A 85 10.31 1.82 -9.57
C LEU A 85 11.56 1.40 -8.81
N PRO A 86 12.62 2.22 -8.80
CA PRO A 86 13.81 1.92 -8.01
C PRO A 86 13.47 1.98 -6.52
N GLY A 87 13.81 0.92 -5.80
CA GLY A 87 13.79 0.94 -4.34
C GLY A 87 14.97 1.73 -3.75
N TRP A 88 14.93 1.97 -2.44
CA TRP A 88 15.84 2.92 -1.78
C TRP A 88 16.92 2.29 -0.89
N LYS A 89 16.82 1.00 -0.53
CA LYS A 89 17.87 0.24 0.20
C LYS A 89 18.39 0.97 1.44
N THR A 90 17.50 1.70 2.12
CA THR A 90 17.85 2.60 3.23
C THR A 90 16.72 2.57 4.26
N PRO A 91 17.00 2.35 5.55
CA PRO A 91 15.96 2.35 6.57
C PRO A 91 15.23 3.69 6.67
N THR A 92 13.90 3.68 6.70
CA THR A 92 13.06 4.88 6.92
C THR A 92 12.50 4.98 8.34
N THR A 93 12.68 3.92 9.15
CA THR A 93 12.10 3.81 10.50
C THR A 93 12.53 4.89 11.51
N HIS A 94 13.61 5.61 11.22
CA HIS A 94 14.11 6.70 12.04
C HIS A 94 13.58 8.08 11.61
N CYS A 95 12.97 8.18 10.43
CA CYS A 95 12.49 9.45 9.89
C CYS A 95 11.25 9.93 10.68
N THR A 96 11.27 11.20 11.07
CA THR A 96 10.17 11.87 11.79
C THR A 96 9.54 13.00 10.97
N SER A 97 10.13 13.35 9.84
CA SER A 97 9.62 14.34 8.89
C SER A 97 9.71 13.82 7.45
N TYR A 98 8.92 14.41 6.55
CA TYR A 98 8.96 14.04 5.14
C TYR A 98 10.35 14.31 4.53
N ASP A 99 11.01 15.38 4.96
CA ASP A 99 12.30 15.79 4.41
C ASP A 99 13.45 14.84 4.74
N GLU A 100 13.34 14.11 5.85
CA GLU A 100 14.30 13.06 6.24
C GLU A 100 14.22 11.80 5.37
N LEU A 101 13.15 11.61 4.60
CA LEU A 101 13.00 10.43 3.76
C LEU A 101 14.05 10.40 2.63
N PRO A 102 14.57 9.20 2.27
CA PRO A 102 15.39 9.03 1.08
C PRO A 102 14.68 9.56 -0.17
N GLN A 103 15.42 10.18 -1.10
CA GLN A 103 14.82 10.77 -2.30
C GLN A 103 13.97 9.76 -3.08
N ARG A 104 14.43 8.53 -3.23
CA ARG A 104 13.68 7.46 -3.92
C ARG A 104 12.38 7.07 -3.22
N ALA A 105 12.30 7.19 -1.89
CA ALA A 105 11.04 6.99 -1.16
C ALA A 105 10.06 8.13 -1.44
N LYS A 106 10.56 9.38 -1.47
CA LYS A 106 9.77 10.56 -1.90
C LYS A 106 9.29 10.42 -3.34
N ASP A 107 10.14 9.94 -4.25
CA ASP A 107 9.80 9.72 -5.65
C ASP A 107 8.71 8.64 -5.80
N TYR A 108 8.78 7.57 -4.99
CA TYR A 108 7.73 6.55 -4.92
C TYR A 108 6.39 7.16 -4.47
N ILE A 109 6.39 7.96 -3.40
CA ILE A 109 5.18 8.63 -2.89
C ILE A 109 4.61 9.56 -3.98
N ALA A 110 5.43 10.43 -4.56
CA ALA A 110 5.02 11.35 -5.61
C ALA A 110 4.49 10.62 -6.86
N TYR A 111 5.07 9.46 -7.20
CA TYR A 111 4.58 8.62 -8.27
C TYR A 111 3.19 8.04 -7.96
N LEU A 112 2.96 7.55 -6.73
CA LEU A 112 1.63 7.10 -6.31
C LEU A 112 0.62 8.25 -6.41
N GLU A 113 0.93 9.43 -5.87
CA GLU A 113 0.06 10.62 -5.95
C GLU A 113 -0.27 10.98 -7.41
N LYS A 114 0.73 10.93 -8.30
CA LYS A 114 0.57 11.21 -9.72
C LYS A 114 -0.40 10.25 -10.42
N ILE A 115 -0.21 8.94 -10.24
CA ILE A 115 -1.01 7.93 -10.98
C ILE A 115 -2.42 7.75 -10.41
N THR A 116 -2.67 8.29 -9.23
CA THR A 116 -3.95 8.15 -8.53
C THR A 116 -4.73 9.45 -8.49
N GLY A 117 -4.03 10.58 -8.66
CA GLY A 117 -4.60 11.92 -8.60
C GLY A 117 -4.93 12.38 -7.19
N ILE A 118 -4.42 11.70 -6.16
CA ILE A 118 -4.79 11.93 -4.76
C ILE A 118 -3.54 12.13 -3.91
N PRO A 119 -3.43 13.24 -3.18
CA PRO A 119 -2.29 13.51 -2.31
C PRO A 119 -2.25 12.57 -1.10
N VAL A 120 -1.05 12.33 -0.60
CA VAL A 120 -0.79 11.58 0.64
C VAL A 120 -0.48 12.58 1.75
N SER A 121 -1.42 12.79 2.67
CA SER A 121 -1.26 13.72 3.80
C SER A 121 -0.66 13.06 5.04
N ILE A 122 -0.81 11.74 5.19
CA ILE A 122 -0.27 11.00 6.33
C ILE A 122 0.60 9.84 5.84
N LEU A 123 1.77 9.68 6.46
CA LEU A 123 2.72 8.60 6.18
C LEU A 123 3.05 7.86 7.47
N SER A 124 3.31 6.56 7.39
CA SER A 124 3.85 5.79 8.51
C SER A 124 5.07 4.98 8.07
N VAL A 125 6.18 5.18 8.78
CA VAL A 125 7.47 4.50 8.60
C VAL A 125 7.76 3.52 9.74
N GLY A 126 6.72 3.02 10.41
CA GLY A 126 6.91 2.04 11.47
C GLY A 126 5.66 1.82 12.33
N PRO A 127 5.67 0.81 13.21
CA PRO A 127 4.50 0.39 13.97
C PRO A 127 4.15 1.32 15.14
N LYS A 128 5.06 2.22 15.54
CA LYS A 128 4.85 3.13 16.67
C LYS A 128 4.12 4.38 16.21
N ARG A 129 3.29 4.97 17.08
CA ARG A 129 2.62 6.25 16.80
C ARG A 129 3.58 7.39 16.45
N ALA A 130 4.77 7.40 17.05
CA ALA A 130 5.80 8.40 16.76
C ALA A 130 6.42 8.24 15.35
N SER A 131 6.15 7.13 14.66
CA SER A 131 6.58 6.87 13.28
C SER A 131 5.56 7.37 12.24
N THR A 132 4.60 8.21 12.66
CA THR A 132 3.63 8.85 11.77
C THR A 132 4.10 10.26 11.40
N ILE A 133 4.21 10.53 10.10
CA ILE A 133 4.58 11.83 9.52
C ILE A 133 3.31 12.46 8.92
N ILE A 134 3.06 13.73 9.23
CA ILE A 134 1.94 14.52 8.69
C ILE A 134 2.51 15.55 7.69
N ARG A 135 1.97 15.62 6.48
CA ARG A 135 2.40 16.50 5.38
C ARG A 135 1.49 17.71 5.17
N SER A 136 0.19 17.54 5.37
CA SER A 136 -0.84 18.58 5.26
C SER A 136 -1.93 18.33 6.31
N GLU A 137 -2.56 19.41 6.78
CA GLU A 137 -3.82 19.42 7.53
C GLU A 137 -4.94 19.99 6.66
#